data_AF-A0A1A8A4Y7-F1
#
_entry.id   AF-A0A1A8A4Y7-F1
#
_cell.length_a   1.000
_cell.length_b   1.000
_cell.length_c   1.000
_cell.angle_alpha   90.00
_cell.angle_beta   90.00
_cell.angle_gamma   90.00
#
_symmetry.space_group_name_H-M   'P 1'
#
loop_
_entity.id
_entity.type
_entity.pdbx_description
1 polymer ?
#
loop_
_entity_poly.entity_id
_entity_poly.type
_entity_poly.pdbx_seq_one_letter_code
_entity_poly.pdbx_strand_id
1 'polypeptide(L)' 'PTLGSLQLSDQQLAEDDTFTQKNILDNAITYSIQTERAVSHHDQFQFRVFAESQYSPIYTFSISILSRP' A
#
# COMPACT_ATOMS: atom_id res chain seq x y z
N PRO A 1 -2.88 4.07 -4.58
CA PRO A 1 -2.35 3.36 -5.76
C PRO A 1 -3.34 3.37 -6.90
N THR A 2 -2.84 3.48 -8.13
CA THR A 2 -3.66 3.57 -9.36
C THR A 2 -3.52 2.34 -10.25
N LEU A 3 -2.47 1.53 -10.06
CA LEU A 3 -2.18 0.32 -10.85
C LEU A 3 -2.58 -0.97 -10.11
N GLY A 4 -2.85 -0.85 -8.82
CA GLY A 4 -3.23 -1.98 -7.98
C GLY A 4 -3.82 -1.53 -6.65
N SER A 5 -3.86 -2.45 -5.70
CA SER A 5 -4.41 -2.21 -4.38
C SER A 5 -3.58 -2.85 -3.28
N LEU A 6 -3.56 -2.19 -2.13
CA LEU A 6 -3.07 -2.81 -0.90
C LEU A 6 -4.13 -3.79 -0.40
N GLN A 7 -3.68 -4.93 0.11
CA GLN A 7 -4.50 -5.99 0.64
C GLN A 7 -4.04 -6.28 2.08
N LEU A 8 -4.98 -6.40 3.00
CA LEU A 8 -4.76 -6.88 4.35
C LEU A 8 -5.43 -8.25 4.47
N SER A 9 -4.64 -9.32 4.54
CA SER A 9 -5.15 -10.70 4.64
C SER A 9 -6.24 -10.99 3.59
N ASP A 10 -5.93 -10.73 2.31
CA ASP A 10 -6.81 -10.91 1.14
C ASP A 10 -8.03 -9.97 1.05
N GLN A 11 -8.15 -9.00 1.97
CA GLN A 11 -9.15 -7.95 1.87
C GLN A 11 -8.52 -6.64 1.35
N GLN A 12 -9.14 -6.04 0.34
CA GLN A 12 -8.68 -4.78 -0.22
C GLN A 12 -8.82 -3.65 0.80
N LEU A 13 -7.75 -2.88 0.99
CA LEU A 13 -7.77 -1.62 1.73
C LEU A 13 -8.24 -0.48 0.81
N ALA A 14 -9.23 0.26 1.26
CA ALA A 14 -9.72 1.49 0.64
C ALA A 14 -8.98 2.71 1.17
N GLU A 15 -9.32 3.89 0.62
CA GLU A 15 -8.91 5.16 1.22
C GLU A 15 -9.48 5.28 2.64
N ASP A 16 -8.71 5.88 3.54
CA ASP A 16 -8.98 5.99 4.99
C ASP A 16 -8.97 4.69 5.81
N ASP A 17 -8.83 3.53 5.18
CA ASP A 17 -8.56 2.29 5.92
C ASP A 17 -7.18 2.34 6.60
N THR A 18 -7.05 1.57 7.67
CA THR A 18 -5.84 1.54 8.50
C THR A 18 -5.28 0.13 8.65
N PHE A 19 -3.97 0.05 8.69
CA PHE A 19 -3.23 -1.14 9.11
C PHE A 19 -2.20 -0.76 10.17
N THR A 20 -1.75 -1.78 10.91
CA THR A 20 -0.83 -1.59 12.04
C THR A 20 0.58 -2.05 11.70
N GLN A 21 1.55 -1.62 12.51
CA GLN A 21 2.91 -2.16 12.45
C GLN A 21 2.94 -3.69 12.60
N LYS A 22 2.03 -4.27 13.40
CA LYS A 22 1.91 -5.73 13.53
C LYS A 22 1.50 -6.39 12.21
N ASN A 23 0.59 -5.81 11.45
CA ASN A 23 0.20 -6.38 10.14
C ASN A 23 1.37 -6.43 9.16
N ILE A 24 2.28 -5.44 9.21
CA ILE A 24 3.52 -5.46 8.42
C ILE A 24 4.44 -6.59 8.91
N LEU A 25 4.67 -6.69 10.23
CA LEU A 25 5.55 -7.70 10.83
C LEU A 25 5.06 -9.13 10.58
N ASP A 26 3.74 -9.31 10.51
CA ASP A 26 3.10 -10.59 10.22
C ASP A 26 3.05 -10.91 8.71
N ASN A 27 3.59 -10.04 7.84
CA ASN A 27 3.47 -10.13 6.38
C ASN A 27 2.02 -10.21 5.88
N ALA A 28 1.08 -9.61 6.61
CA ALA A 28 -0.34 -9.60 6.26
C ALA A 28 -0.70 -8.52 5.23
N ILE A 29 0.20 -7.56 4.99
CA ILE A 29 0.03 -6.51 3.97
C ILE A 29 0.70 -6.94 2.68
N THR A 30 -0.09 -7.03 1.61
CA THR A 30 0.41 -7.32 0.26
C THR A 30 -0.07 -6.28 -0.73
N TYR A 31 0.59 -6.21 -1.88
CA TYR A 31 0.18 -5.35 -2.98
C TYR A 31 -0.21 -6.22 -4.17
N SER A 32 -1.43 -6.05 -4.67
CA SER A 32 -1.99 -6.81 -5.78
C SER A 32 -2.13 -5.92 -7.01
N ILE A 33 -1.53 -6.34 -8.12
CA ILE A 33 -1.61 -5.63 -9.40
C ILE A 33 -2.94 -6.00 -10.07
N GLN A 34 -3.75 -4.99 -10.39
CA GLN A 34 -5.07 -5.20 -11.00
C GLN A 34 -5.07 -4.94 -12.52
N THR A 35 -4.06 -4.26 -13.05
CA THR A 35 -3.91 -4.04 -14.50
C THR A 35 -2.87 -4.99 -15.09
N GLU A 36 -3.28 -5.82 -16.06
CA GLU A 36 -2.38 -6.67 -16.85
C GLU A 36 -1.39 -5.85 -17.71
N ARG A 37 -1.66 -4.55 -17.86
CA ARG A 37 -0.80 -3.58 -18.55
C ARG A 37 -0.47 -2.45 -17.60
N ALA A 38 0.27 -2.74 -16.53
CA ALA A 38 0.95 -1.68 -15.79
C ALA A 38 1.98 -1.06 -16.76
N VAL A 39 1.56 -0.01 -17.49
CA VAL A 39 2.42 0.73 -18.44
C VAL A 39 3.56 1.42 -17.68
N SER A 40 3.35 1.64 -16.38
CA SER A 40 4.33 2.19 -15.46
C SER A 40 4.89 1.10 -14.54
N HIS A 41 6.21 1.14 -14.35
CA HIS A 41 6.93 0.34 -13.35
C HIS A 41 6.81 0.91 -11.93
N HIS A 42 6.06 2.00 -11.76
CA HIS A 42 5.92 2.69 -10.48
C HIS A 42 4.44 2.95 -10.16
N ASP A 43 4.04 2.60 -8.94
CA ASP A 43 2.79 3.04 -8.31
C ASP A 43 3.13 3.72 -6.98
N GLN A 44 2.16 4.37 -6.35
CA GLN A 44 2.34 5.03 -5.07
C GLN A 44 1.04 5.11 -4.27
N PHE A 45 1.17 5.26 -2.96
CA PHE A 45 0.06 5.64 -2.11
C PHE A 45 0.50 6.62 -1.04
N GLN A 46 -0.46 7.41 -0.57
CA GLN A 46 -0.25 8.32 0.54
C GLN A 46 -0.71 7.66 1.83
N PHE A 47 -0.01 7.94 2.91
CA PHE A 47 -0.36 7.46 4.25
C PHE A 47 0.05 8.49 5.29
N ARG A 48 -0.55 8.39 6.48
CA ARG A 48 -0.13 9.10 7.68
C ARG A 48 -0.10 8.11 8.83
N VAL A 49 0.77 8.36 9.79
CA VAL A 49 0.91 7.52 10.98
C VAL A 49 0.13 8.15 12.12
N PHE A 50 -0.66 7.36 12.83
CA PHE A 50 -1.28 7.77 14.08
C PHE A 50 -0.55 7.09 15.25
N ALA A 51 -0.01 7.89 16.17
CA ALA A 51 0.67 7.43 17.37
C ALA A 51 0.55 8.48 18.48
N GLU A 52 0.46 8.05 19.74
CA GLU A 52 0.42 8.96 20.90
C GLU A 52 -0.65 10.07 20.78
N SER A 53 -1.83 9.71 20.26
CA SER A 53 -2.96 10.62 20.01
C SER A 53 -2.68 11.74 18.99
N GLN A 54 -1.63 11.60 18.20
CA GLN A 54 -1.23 12.57 17.18
C GLN A 54 -1.07 11.88 15.82
N TYR A 55 -1.27 12.66 14.78
CA TYR A 55 -1.00 12.22 13.43
C TYR A 55 0.29 12.85 12.91
N SER A 56 1.04 12.07 12.14
CA SER A 56 2.14 12.59 11.35
C SER A 56 1.64 13.45 10.17
N PRO A 57 2.56 14.16 9.50
CA PRO A 57 2.33 14.62 8.13
C PRO A 57 1.97 13.46 7.19
N ILE A 58 1.42 13.80 6.03
CA ILE A 58 1.16 12.83 4.96
C ILE A 58 2.50 12.50 4.29
N TYR A 59 2.79 11.21 4.19
CA TYR A 59 3.92 10.66 3.46
C TYR A 59 3.44 9.98 2.18
N THR A 60 4.34 9.88 1.20
CA THR A 60 4.11 9.11 -0.04
C THR A 60 5.05 7.92 -0.03
N PHE A 61 4.50 6.72 -0.19
CA PHE A 61 5.27 5.49 -0.40
C PHE A 61 5.26 5.12 -1.87
N SER A 62 6.44 4.90 -2.45
CA SER A 62 6.61 4.49 -3.85
C SER A 62 6.78 2.97 -3.95
N ILE A 63 5.98 2.36 -4.81
CA ILE A 63 6.01 0.93 -5.12
C ILE A 63 6.72 0.75 -6.46
N SER A 64 7.77 -0.07 -6.48
CA SER A 64 8.44 -0.46 -7.73
C SER A 64 7.93 -1.82 -8.18
N ILE A 65 7.28 -1.87 -9.34
CA ILE A 65 6.75 -3.08 -9.97
C ILE A 65 7.83 -3.63 -10.89
N LEU A 66 8.42 -4.75 -10.49
CA LEU A 66 9.38 -5.48 -11.31
C LEU A 66 8.63 -6.27 -12.38
N SER A 67 8.83 -5.91 -13.65
CA SER A 67 8.43 -6.77 -14.76
C SER A 67 9.35 -7.99 -14.79
N ARG A 68 8.78 -9.19 -14.73
CA ARG A 68 9.55 -10.43 -14.93
C ARG A 68 10.07 -10.44 -16.39
N PRO A 69 11.36 -10.74 -16.62
CA PRO A 69 11.96 -10.75 -17.95
C PRO A 69 11.32 -11.79 -18.87
#